data_AF-A0A5D4SZL0-F1
#
_entry.id   AF-A0A5D4SZL0-F1
#
_cell.length_a   1.000
_cell.length_b   1.000
_cell.length_c   1.000
_cell.angle_alpha   90.00
_cell.angle_beta   90.00
_cell.angle_gamma   90.00
#
_symmetry.space_group_name_H-M   'P 1'
#
loop_
_entity.id
_entity.type
_entity.pdbx_description
1 polymer ?
#
loop_
_entity_poly.entity_id
_entity_poly.type
_entity_poly.pdbx_seq_one_letter_code
_entity_poly.pdbx_strand_id
1 'polypeptide(L)'
;MVPVKKIVGLGMRGDNQYSWWDHFTRRKGNLNRLPELISKLKLNGLDKFITSFTEEQYSKEIRMEYYPEMDIYFANSGQHRTTMAKVVDAPSILAEVYSMKLNTEKHMEFEAKKEIIEKIEKILKELKFHQKNNQIFWNEELIFSCRFTSAFLDQNRLQNTQSLEELLGTLEGFKEEVAKVEQHQNKLLRNPFYRLKVNFQKRIGIYQQVSPYEKKVIGLKKSGWNC
;
A
#
# COMPACT_ATOMS: atom_id res chain seq x y z
N MET A 1 -30.75 12.22 -7.24
CA MET A 1 -30.04 11.45 -8.29
C MET A 1 -28.55 11.57 -8.08
N VAL A 2 -27.81 10.46 -8.14
CA VAL A 2 -26.34 10.42 -8.02
C VAL A 2 -25.72 10.14 -9.38
N PRO A 3 -24.82 11.00 -9.90
CA PRO A 3 -24.11 10.71 -11.15
C PRO A 3 -23.19 9.51 -10.97
N VAL A 4 -23.36 8.47 -11.78
CA VAL A 4 -22.58 7.22 -11.65
C VAL A 4 -21.09 7.49 -11.79
N LYS A 5 -20.69 8.41 -12.68
CA LYS A 5 -19.28 8.82 -12.85
C LYS A 5 -18.61 9.31 -11.57
N LYS A 6 -19.36 9.92 -10.64
CA LYS A 6 -18.83 10.45 -9.37
C LYS A 6 -18.72 9.39 -8.27
N ILE A 7 -19.21 8.18 -8.49
CA ILE A 7 -19.08 7.07 -7.55
C ILE A 7 -17.70 6.45 -7.71
N VAL A 8 -16.85 6.54 -6.69
CA VAL A 8 -15.43 6.14 -6.80
C VAL A 8 -15.13 4.82 -6.10
N GLY A 9 -16.03 4.34 -5.24
CA GLY A 9 -15.79 3.12 -4.50
C GLY A 9 -17.06 2.44 -4.00
N LEU A 10 -16.89 1.17 -3.68
CA LEU A 10 -17.83 0.36 -2.90
C LEU A 10 -17.27 0.33 -1.48
N GLY A 11 -18.08 0.58 -0.44
CA GLY A 11 -17.64 0.62 0.96
C GLY A 11 -17.10 -0.74 1.45
N MET A 12 -17.76 -1.39 2.41
CA MET A 12 -17.22 -2.63 3.02
C MET A 12 -17.03 -3.83 2.07
N ARG A 13 -17.56 -3.78 0.83
CA ARG A 13 -17.46 -4.89 -0.14
C ARG A 13 -16.57 -4.60 -1.34
N GLY A 14 -16.07 -3.37 -1.46
CA GLY A 14 -15.09 -2.97 -2.46
C GLY A 14 -13.68 -3.12 -1.98
N ASP A 15 -12.76 -3.16 -2.91
CA ASP A 15 -11.34 -3.01 -2.65
C ASP A 15 -10.82 -1.98 -3.65
N ASN A 16 -10.29 -0.88 -3.14
CA ASN A 16 -9.89 0.28 -3.96
C ASN A 16 -8.72 -0.02 -4.92
N GLN A 17 -8.04 -1.15 -4.75
CA GLN A 17 -6.98 -1.60 -5.65
C GLN A 17 -7.48 -2.32 -6.90
N TYR A 18 -8.78 -2.58 -6.99
CA TYR A 18 -9.37 -3.37 -8.05
C TYR A 18 -10.27 -2.51 -8.94
N SER A 19 -10.29 -2.83 -10.23
CA SER A 19 -11.17 -2.13 -11.16
C SER A 19 -12.63 -2.52 -10.93
N TRP A 20 -13.56 -1.68 -11.40
CA TRP A 20 -14.99 -2.03 -11.46
C TRP A 20 -15.23 -3.35 -12.20
N TRP A 21 -14.39 -3.66 -13.20
CA TRP A 21 -14.45 -4.92 -13.93
C TRP A 21 -13.97 -6.12 -13.11
N ASP A 22 -12.94 -5.97 -12.28
CA ASP A 22 -12.48 -7.03 -11.38
C ASP A 22 -13.54 -7.35 -10.31
N HIS A 23 -14.26 -6.34 -9.85
CA HIS A 23 -15.44 -6.52 -8.99
C HIS A 23 -16.58 -7.22 -9.71
N PHE A 24 -16.89 -6.79 -10.94
CA PHE A 24 -17.94 -7.40 -11.75
C PHE A 24 -17.66 -8.87 -12.09
N THR A 25 -16.42 -9.20 -12.46
CA THR A 25 -15.95 -10.57 -12.75
C THR A 25 -15.73 -11.41 -11.50
N ARG A 26 -16.00 -10.85 -10.31
CA ARG A 26 -15.87 -11.52 -9.00
C ARG A 26 -14.44 -12.00 -8.70
N ARG A 27 -13.42 -11.38 -9.30
CA ARG A 27 -12.01 -11.58 -8.90
C ARG A 27 -11.77 -11.07 -7.49
N LYS A 28 -12.51 -10.04 -7.07
CA LYS A 28 -12.47 -9.48 -5.71
C LYS A 28 -13.83 -8.91 -5.30
N GLY A 29 -14.14 -8.98 -3.99
CA GLY A 29 -15.38 -8.45 -3.41
C GLY A 29 -16.50 -9.48 -3.32
N ASN A 30 -17.37 -9.33 -2.32
CA ASN A 30 -18.50 -10.25 -2.09
C ASN A 30 -19.77 -9.75 -2.80
N LEU A 31 -19.80 -9.91 -4.12
CA LEU A 31 -20.89 -9.45 -5.00
C LEU A 31 -21.76 -10.61 -5.55
N ASN A 32 -22.23 -11.49 -4.65
CA ASN A 32 -23.02 -12.68 -4.97
C ASN A 32 -24.34 -12.46 -5.77
N ARG A 33 -24.95 -11.27 -5.76
CA ARG A 33 -26.19 -10.95 -6.50
C ARG A 33 -25.95 -10.50 -7.95
N LEU A 34 -24.70 -10.40 -8.41
CA LEU A 34 -24.42 -10.00 -9.80
C LEU A 34 -25.02 -10.95 -10.86
N PRO A 35 -24.99 -12.28 -10.70
CA PRO A 35 -25.61 -13.18 -11.69
C PRO A 35 -27.11 -12.91 -11.90
N GLU A 36 -27.84 -12.60 -10.84
CA GLU A 36 -29.26 -12.24 -10.93
C GLU A 36 -29.47 -10.94 -11.73
N LEU A 37 -28.62 -9.93 -11.49
CA LEU A 37 -28.67 -8.66 -12.24
C LEU A 37 -28.30 -8.85 -13.71
N ILE A 38 -27.34 -9.73 -14.01
CA ILE A 38 -26.99 -10.11 -15.39
C ILE A 38 -28.18 -10.79 -16.08
N SER A 39 -28.89 -11.69 -15.39
CA SER A 39 -30.10 -12.32 -15.93
C SER A 39 -31.20 -11.29 -16.21
N LYS A 40 -31.40 -10.32 -15.32
CA LYS A 40 -32.34 -9.20 -15.53
C LYS A 40 -31.95 -8.32 -16.72
N LEU A 41 -30.66 -8.02 -16.89
CA LEU A 41 -30.14 -7.31 -18.05
C LEU A 41 -30.45 -8.07 -19.35
N LYS A 42 -30.19 -9.38 -19.38
CA LYS A 42 -30.47 -10.23 -20.55
C LYS A 42 -31.95 -10.29 -20.89
N LEU A 43 -32.83 -10.34 -19.88
CA LEU A 43 -34.27 -10.47 -20.07
C LEU A 43 -34.94 -9.16 -20.49
N ASN A 44 -34.54 -8.03 -19.91
CA ASN A 44 -35.17 -6.73 -20.15
C ASN A 44 -34.53 -5.94 -21.29
N GLY A 45 -33.29 -6.28 -21.69
CA GLY A 45 -32.48 -5.48 -22.60
C GLY A 45 -31.78 -4.32 -21.89
N LEU A 46 -30.75 -3.78 -22.55
CA LEU A 46 -29.87 -2.75 -21.98
C LEU A 46 -30.62 -1.48 -21.58
N ASP A 47 -31.44 -0.93 -22.46
CA ASP A 47 -32.12 0.35 -22.23
C ASP A 47 -33.05 0.31 -21.01
N LYS A 48 -33.90 -0.72 -20.93
CA LYS A 48 -34.78 -0.92 -19.77
C LYS A 48 -33.99 -1.15 -18.49
N PHE A 49 -32.88 -1.88 -18.57
CA PHE A 49 -32.03 -2.12 -17.42
C PHE A 49 -31.37 -0.82 -16.91
N ILE A 50 -30.93 0.06 -17.82
CA ILE A 50 -30.39 1.38 -17.48
C ILE A 50 -31.48 2.24 -16.81
N THR A 51 -32.69 2.32 -17.39
CA THR A 51 -33.80 3.08 -16.79
C THR A 51 -34.12 2.61 -15.38
N SER A 52 -33.98 1.31 -15.10
CA SER A 52 -34.26 0.77 -13.77
C SER A 52 -33.41 1.38 -12.64
N PHE A 53 -32.22 1.92 -12.93
CA PHE A 53 -31.37 2.54 -11.90
C PHE A 53 -31.96 3.82 -11.30
N THR A 54 -32.94 4.44 -11.97
CA THR A 54 -33.59 5.66 -11.50
C THR A 54 -34.98 5.42 -10.91
N GLU A 55 -35.45 4.17 -10.90
CA GLU A 55 -36.77 3.80 -10.39
C GLU A 55 -36.74 3.62 -8.86
N GLU A 56 -37.72 4.20 -8.17
CA GLU A 56 -37.80 4.16 -6.71
C GLU A 56 -37.85 2.73 -6.17
N GLN A 57 -38.60 1.83 -6.81
CA GLN A 57 -38.76 0.44 -6.38
C GLN A 57 -37.45 -0.33 -6.24
N TYR A 58 -36.41 0.05 -6.99
CA TYR A 58 -35.10 -0.60 -6.96
C TYR A 58 -34.03 0.17 -6.20
N SER A 59 -34.38 1.32 -5.63
CA SER A 59 -33.42 2.30 -5.09
C SER A 59 -33.50 2.46 -3.57
N LYS A 60 -34.53 1.90 -2.93
CA LYS A 60 -34.81 2.03 -1.48
C LYS A 60 -33.67 1.55 -0.57
N GLU A 61 -32.83 0.64 -1.04
CA GLU A 61 -31.73 0.07 -0.24
C GLU A 61 -30.35 0.63 -0.65
N ILE A 62 -30.29 1.61 -1.55
CA ILE A 62 -29.02 2.17 -2.02
C ILE A 62 -28.70 3.42 -1.22
N ARG A 63 -27.62 3.35 -0.44
CA ARG A 63 -27.10 4.44 0.38
C ARG A 63 -25.71 4.82 -0.08
N MET A 64 -25.53 6.11 -0.32
CA MET A 64 -24.29 6.71 -0.77
C MET A 64 -23.76 7.65 0.30
N GLU A 65 -22.48 7.55 0.59
CA GLU A 65 -21.72 8.51 1.38
C GLU A 65 -21.11 9.53 0.42
N TYR A 66 -21.48 10.79 0.57
CA TYR A 66 -21.00 11.90 -0.26
C TYR A 66 -19.94 12.68 0.50
N TYR A 67 -18.80 12.93 -0.13
CA TYR A 67 -17.72 13.75 0.42
C TYR A 67 -17.68 15.09 -0.32
N PRO A 68 -18.27 16.16 0.24
CA PRO A 68 -18.46 17.43 -0.47
C PRO A 68 -17.14 18.08 -0.88
N GLU A 69 -16.07 17.94 -0.10
CA GLU A 69 -14.78 18.58 -0.39
C GLU A 69 -14.12 18.01 -1.65
N MET A 70 -14.46 16.77 -2.03
CA MET A 70 -13.90 16.07 -3.19
C MET A 70 -14.91 15.88 -4.33
N ASP A 71 -16.20 16.17 -4.09
CA ASP A 71 -17.31 15.93 -5.03
C ASP A 71 -17.40 14.46 -5.50
N ILE A 72 -17.24 13.53 -4.56
CA ILE A 72 -17.25 12.07 -4.81
C ILE A 72 -18.23 11.31 -3.92
N TYR A 73 -18.65 10.14 -4.38
CA TYR A 73 -19.57 9.25 -3.66
C TYR A 73 -18.96 7.86 -3.43
N PHE A 74 -19.28 7.26 -2.30
CA PHE A 74 -19.00 5.86 -1.97
C PHE A 74 -20.30 5.10 -1.71
N ALA A 75 -20.43 3.91 -2.27
CA ALA A 75 -21.61 3.07 -2.07
C ALA A 75 -21.48 2.24 -0.79
N ASN A 76 -22.12 2.68 0.29
CA ASN A 76 -22.16 1.95 1.56
C ASN A 76 -23.12 0.74 1.47
N SER A 77 -24.27 0.92 0.80
CA SER A 77 -25.18 -0.18 0.44
C SER A 77 -25.55 -0.15 -1.05
N GLY A 78 -26.18 -1.22 -1.54
CA GLY A 78 -26.51 -1.34 -2.98
C GLY A 78 -25.31 -1.63 -3.89
N GLN A 79 -24.20 -2.14 -3.35
CA GLN A 79 -22.92 -2.30 -4.05
C GLN A 79 -23.02 -3.11 -5.35
N HIS A 80 -23.85 -4.17 -5.40
CA HIS A 80 -24.07 -4.94 -6.63
C HIS A 80 -24.71 -4.10 -7.73
N ARG A 81 -25.71 -3.29 -7.36
CA ARG A 81 -26.45 -2.44 -8.30
C ARG A 81 -25.59 -1.27 -8.78
N THR A 82 -24.80 -0.68 -7.88
CA THR A 82 -23.78 0.32 -8.22
C THR A 82 -22.72 -0.24 -9.18
N THR A 83 -22.22 -1.45 -8.91
CA THR A 83 -21.25 -2.12 -9.80
C THR A 83 -21.85 -2.33 -11.19
N MET A 84 -23.10 -2.80 -11.27
CA MET A 84 -23.79 -2.95 -12.55
C MET A 84 -23.96 -1.62 -13.26
N ALA A 85 -24.40 -0.56 -12.56
CA ALA A 85 -24.55 0.77 -13.13
C ALA A 85 -23.25 1.30 -13.73
N LYS A 86 -22.10 1.02 -13.08
CA LYS A 86 -20.77 1.34 -13.61
C LYS A 86 -20.43 0.55 -14.87
N VAL A 87 -20.69 -0.75 -14.88
CA VAL A 87 -20.34 -1.63 -16.01
C VAL A 87 -21.16 -1.33 -17.26
N VAL A 88 -22.44 -1.00 -17.09
CA VAL A 88 -23.33 -0.66 -18.22
C VAL A 88 -23.32 0.83 -18.57
N ASP A 89 -22.43 1.60 -17.94
CA ASP A 89 -22.29 3.04 -18.12
C ASP A 89 -23.62 3.82 -17.97
N ALA A 90 -24.40 3.47 -16.94
CA ALA A 90 -25.62 4.20 -16.63
C ALA A 90 -25.28 5.65 -16.22
N PRO A 91 -26.05 6.66 -16.66
CA PRO A 91 -25.71 8.07 -16.38
C PRO A 91 -25.86 8.43 -14.90
N SER A 92 -26.87 7.85 -14.24
CA SER A 92 -27.18 8.15 -12.84
C SER A 92 -27.90 6.99 -12.16
N ILE A 93 -27.86 7.00 -10.83
CA ILE A 93 -28.57 6.05 -9.98
C ILE A 93 -29.34 6.83 -8.90
N LEU A 94 -30.55 6.40 -8.60
CA LEU A 94 -31.32 6.93 -7.47
C LEU A 94 -30.83 6.25 -6.19
N ALA A 95 -30.51 7.06 -5.18
CA ALA A 95 -29.97 6.59 -3.91
C ALA A 95 -30.23 7.62 -2.81
N GLU A 96 -30.29 7.15 -1.58
CA GLU A 96 -30.25 7.97 -0.37
C GLU A 96 -28.80 8.46 -0.16
N VAL A 97 -28.62 9.76 0.06
CA VAL A 97 -27.29 10.38 0.15
C VAL A 97 -27.06 10.93 1.56
N TYR A 98 -25.96 10.52 2.17
CA TYR A 98 -25.48 11.03 3.45
C TYR A 98 -24.23 11.86 3.23
N SER A 99 -24.28 13.13 3.61
CA SER A 99 -23.12 14.01 3.54
C SER A 99 -22.15 13.68 4.66
N MET A 100 -20.94 13.28 4.29
CA MET A 100 -19.84 13.00 5.18
C MET A 100 -18.99 14.26 5.35
N LYS A 101 -18.42 14.43 6.53
CA LYS A 101 -17.35 15.41 6.75
C LYS A 101 -16.03 14.68 6.70
N LEU A 102 -15.08 15.21 5.93
CA LEU A 102 -13.71 14.70 5.98
C LEU A 102 -13.17 14.91 7.40
N ASN A 103 -12.68 13.84 8.01
CA ASN A 103 -11.92 13.97 9.25
C ASN A 103 -10.50 14.41 8.86
N THR A 104 -10.27 15.72 8.86
CA THR A 104 -9.00 16.33 8.43
C THR A 104 -7.82 15.82 9.24
N GLU A 105 -7.97 15.62 10.55
CA GLU A 105 -6.91 15.10 11.42
C GLU A 105 -6.48 13.70 11.00
N LYS A 106 -7.45 12.78 10.84
CA LYS A 106 -7.18 11.41 10.38
C LYS A 106 -6.60 11.39 8.96
N HIS A 107 -7.03 12.31 8.09
CA HIS A 107 -6.50 12.40 6.74
C HIS A 107 -5.05 12.91 6.75
N MET A 108 -4.72 13.92 7.54
CA MET A 108 -3.34 14.39 7.72
C MET A 108 -2.43 13.30 8.31
N GLU A 109 -2.92 12.56 9.32
CA GLU A 109 -2.19 11.41 9.86
C GLU A 109 -1.95 10.32 8.80
N PHE A 110 -2.94 10.07 7.95
CA PHE A 110 -2.81 9.12 6.85
C PHE A 110 -1.76 9.58 5.83
N GLU A 111 -1.81 10.84 5.39
CA GLU A 111 -0.82 11.39 4.44
C GLU A 111 0.60 11.38 5.02
N ALA A 112 0.77 11.75 6.31
CA ALA A 112 2.08 11.67 6.97
C ALA A 112 2.61 10.22 7.01
N LYS A 113 1.76 9.24 7.33
CA LYS A 113 2.14 7.82 7.33
C LYS A 113 2.47 7.31 5.92
N LYS A 114 1.72 7.76 4.91
CA LYS A 114 1.96 7.43 3.51
C LYS A 114 3.34 7.90 3.04
N GLU A 115 3.73 9.12 3.38
CA GLU A 115 5.07 9.64 3.05
C GLU A 115 6.19 8.78 3.66
N ILE A 116 6.02 8.34 4.92
CA ILE A 116 6.99 7.46 5.58
C ILE A 116 7.06 6.10 4.88
N ILE A 117 5.92 5.53 4.48
CA ILE A 117 5.86 4.26 3.75
C ILE A 117 6.60 4.38 2.41
N GLU A 118 6.35 5.44 1.64
CA GLU A 118 7.03 5.68 0.36
C GLU A 118 8.55 5.79 0.53
N LYS A 119 9.02 6.44 1.61
CA LYS A 119 10.46 6.50 1.94
C LYS A 119 11.04 5.12 2.27
N ILE A 120 10.32 4.32 3.05
CA ILE A 120 10.72 2.95 3.39
C ILE A 120 10.84 2.11 2.11
N GLU A 121 9.81 2.12 1.25
CA GLU A 121 9.82 1.37 -0.01
C GLU A 121 10.99 1.77 -0.92
N LYS A 122 11.29 3.07 -0.99
CA LYS A 122 12.44 3.57 -1.74
C LYS A 122 13.75 3.00 -1.20
N ILE A 123 13.97 3.03 0.11
CA ILE A 123 15.19 2.48 0.72
C ILE A 123 15.29 0.98 0.51
N LEU A 124 14.19 0.23 0.70
CA LEU A 124 14.17 -1.21 0.44
C LEU A 124 14.55 -1.54 -1.01
N LYS A 125 14.02 -0.77 -1.97
CA LYS A 125 14.35 -0.93 -3.39
C LYS A 125 15.82 -0.64 -3.67
N GLU A 126 16.38 0.44 -3.12
CA GLU A 126 17.79 0.80 -3.26
C GLU A 126 18.72 -0.27 -2.67
N LEU A 127 18.33 -0.87 -1.53
CA LEU A 127 19.09 -1.94 -0.88
C LEU A 127 18.82 -3.33 -1.48
N LYS A 128 17.91 -3.44 -2.46
CA LYS A 128 17.42 -4.71 -3.05
C LYS A 128 16.89 -5.68 -2.01
N PHE A 129 16.23 -5.14 -0.99
CA PHE A 129 15.51 -5.90 0.02
C PHE A 129 14.05 -6.04 -0.37
N HIS A 130 13.38 -7.04 0.18
CA HIS A 130 11.95 -7.24 0.03
C HIS A 130 11.31 -7.55 1.37
N GLN A 131 10.01 -7.32 1.45
CA GLN A 131 9.23 -7.57 2.65
C GLN A 131 8.38 -8.82 2.48
N LYS A 132 8.35 -9.65 3.53
CA LYS A 132 7.47 -10.83 3.63
C LYS A 132 7.06 -11.00 5.09
N ASN A 133 5.77 -11.17 5.36
CA ASN A 133 5.25 -11.41 6.71
C ASN A 133 5.79 -10.43 7.78
N ASN A 134 5.92 -9.14 7.43
CA ASN A 134 6.44 -8.08 8.30
C ASN A 134 7.93 -8.15 8.63
N GLN A 135 8.65 -8.95 7.89
CA GLN A 135 10.08 -9.09 8.02
C GLN A 135 10.74 -8.61 6.73
N ILE A 136 11.94 -8.05 6.85
CA ILE A 136 12.73 -7.55 5.74
C ILE A 136 13.81 -8.56 5.43
N PHE A 137 13.87 -8.96 4.17
CA PHE A 137 14.76 -10.00 3.67
C PHE A 137 15.62 -9.50 2.53
N TRP A 138 16.78 -10.13 2.39
CA TRP A 138 17.53 -10.18 1.16
C TRP A 138 17.64 -11.66 0.75
N ASN A 139 17.13 -12.01 -0.43
CA ASN A 139 16.87 -13.41 -0.79
C ASN A 139 16.06 -14.12 0.31
N GLU A 140 16.58 -15.15 0.97
CA GLU A 140 15.91 -15.82 2.09
C GLU A 140 16.54 -15.46 3.46
N GLU A 141 17.50 -14.53 3.48
CA GLU A 141 18.18 -14.10 4.71
C GLU A 141 17.41 -12.98 5.40
N LEU A 142 17.04 -13.21 6.66
CA LEU A 142 16.35 -12.23 7.48
C LEU A 142 17.29 -11.08 7.88
N ILE A 143 17.00 -9.88 7.38
CA ILE A 143 17.75 -8.66 7.70
C ILE A 143 17.16 -7.97 8.92
N PHE A 144 15.84 -7.77 8.94
CA PHE A 144 15.18 -7.17 10.10
C PHE A 144 13.92 -7.96 10.42
N SER A 145 13.81 -8.42 11.66
CA SER A 145 12.51 -8.79 12.21
C SER A 145 11.81 -7.49 12.57
N CYS A 146 10.64 -7.29 12.00
CA CYS A 146 9.81 -6.18 12.41
C CYS A 146 8.42 -6.70 12.77
N ARG A 147 7.82 -6.12 13.80
CA ARG A 147 6.42 -6.36 14.14
C ARG A 147 5.58 -5.26 13.52
N PHE A 148 5.62 -5.16 12.19
CA PHE A 148 4.57 -4.43 11.50
C PHE A 148 3.38 -5.37 11.33
N THR A 149 2.17 -4.84 11.20
CA THR A 149 1.06 -5.61 10.64
C THR A 149 1.14 -5.43 9.14
N SER A 150 1.14 -6.53 8.38
CA SER A 150 1.22 -6.53 6.90
C SER A 150 -0.08 -6.04 6.26
N ALA A 151 -0.92 -5.39 7.05
CA ALA A 151 -1.93 -4.48 6.58
C ALA A 151 -1.26 -3.24 5.95
N PHE A 152 -0.42 -3.47 4.93
CA PHE A 152 -0.03 -2.48 3.94
C PHE A 152 -1.27 -1.86 3.24
N LEU A 153 -2.48 -2.41 3.49
CA LEU A 153 -3.74 -2.01 2.87
C LEU A 153 -4.99 -2.08 3.76
N ASP A 154 -4.91 -2.53 5.02
CA ASP A 154 -6.10 -2.54 5.88
C ASP A 154 -6.11 -1.29 6.75
N GLN A 155 -6.81 -0.26 6.26
CA GLN A 155 -7.00 1.06 6.87
C GLN A 155 -7.56 0.99 8.31
N ASN A 156 -7.98 -0.19 8.79
CA ASN A 156 -8.66 -0.38 10.06
C ASN A 156 -7.81 -0.93 11.22
N ARG A 157 -6.49 -1.18 11.06
CA ARG A 157 -5.67 -1.82 12.12
C ARG A 157 -4.32 -1.16 12.41
N LEU A 158 -4.31 0.17 12.55
CA LEU A 158 -3.18 0.95 13.06
C LEU A 158 -3.14 0.97 14.61
N GLN A 159 -2.98 -0.19 15.26
CA GLN A 159 -2.89 -0.25 16.73
C GLN A 159 -1.65 -0.97 17.29
N ASN A 160 -0.63 -1.28 16.48
CA ASN A 160 0.66 -1.73 17.01
C ASN A 160 1.81 -0.96 16.36
N THR A 161 2.14 0.16 16.99
CA THR A 161 3.33 0.98 16.77
C THR A 161 4.53 0.37 17.51
N GLN A 162 5.21 -0.56 16.87
CA GLN A 162 6.62 -0.25 16.62
C GLN A 162 6.52 0.77 15.48
N SER A 163 6.84 2.04 15.72
CA SER A 163 6.37 3.13 14.86
C SER A 163 7.02 3.04 13.48
N LEU A 164 6.32 3.43 12.40
CA LEU A 164 6.90 3.40 11.04
C LEU A 164 8.18 4.24 10.99
N GLU A 165 8.24 5.28 11.82
CA GLU A 165 9.36 6.16 12.07
C GLU A 165 10.58 5.42 12.64
N GLU A 166 10.40 4.47 13.58
CA GLU A 166 11.49 3.64 14.10
C GLU A 166 12.10 2.74 13.03
N LEU A 167 11.26 2.15 12.16
CA LEU A 167 11.76 1.38 11.03
C LEU A 167 12.47 2.25 10.02
N LEU A 168 11.89 3.40 9.67
CA LEU A 168 12.54 4.35 8.78
C LEU A 168 13.93 4.72 9.32
N GLY A 169 14.04 5.10 10.59
CA GLY A 169 15.32 5.40 11.23
C GLY A 169 16.29 4.22 11.25
N THR A 170 15.80 3.00 11.45
CA THR A 170 16.62 1.77 11.37
C THR A 170 17.17 1.56 9.95
N LEU A 171 16.32 1.73 8.94
CA LEU A 171 16.70 1.55 7.54
C LEU A 171 17.64 2.65 7.05
N GLU A 172 17.41 3.90 7.46
CA GLU A 172 18.30 5.03 7.18
C GLU A 172 19.68 4.80 7.82
N GLY A 173 19.73 4.43 9.10
CA GLY A 173 20.98 4.11 9.78
C GLY A 173 21.72 2.93 9.11
N PHE A 174 21.00 1.89 8.69
CA PHE A 174 21.61 0.80 7.94
C PHE A 174 22.16 1.25 6.59
N LYS A 175 21.40 2.06 5.84
CA LYS A 175 21.83 2.62 4.55
C LYS A 175 23.08 3.50 4.68
N GLU A 176 23.17 4.31 5.72
CA GLU A 176 24.38 5.09 6.01
C GLU A 176 25.60 4.20 6.27
N GLU A 177 25.42 3.12 7.04
CA GLU A 177 26.50 2.16 7.32
C GLU A 177 26.95 1.42 6.05
N VAL A 178 26.02 1.09 5.13
CA VAL A 178 26.35 0.56 3.80
C VAL A 178 27.26 1.53 3.05
N ALA A 179 26.90 2.81 2.99
CA ALA A 179 27.69 3.83 2.32
C ALA A 179 29.10 4.00 2.94
N LYS A 180 29.21 3.94 4.28
CA LYS A 180 30.51 3.98 4.98
C LYS A 180 31.38 2.78 4.63
N VAL A 181 30.83 1.57 4.64
CA VAL A 181 31.56 0.34 4.26
C VAL A 181 32.06 0.44 2.82
N GLU A 182 31.21 0.91 1.90
CA GLU A 182 31.58 1.09 0.50
C GLU A 182 32.69 2.10 0.30
N GLN A 183 32.59 3.26 0.97
CA GLN A 183 33.62 4.26 0.93
C GLN A 183 34.95 3.72 1.50
N HIS A 184 34.89 2.94 2.58
CA HIS A 184 36.07 2.31 3.18
C HIS A 184 36.71 1.27 2.24
N GLN A 185 35.91 0.39 1.65
CA GLN A 185 36.36 -0.61 0.66
C GLN A 185 37.00 0.07 -0.56
N ASN A 186 36.37 1.12 -1.09
CA ASN A 186 36.92 1.90 -2.19
C ASN A 186 38.26 2.55 -1.85
N LYS A 187 38.42 3.08 -0.63
CA LYS A 187 39.71 3.63 -0.15
C LYS A 187 40.79 2.55 -0.04
N LEU A 188 40.45 1.37 0.47
CA LEU A 188 41.38 0.22 0.55
C LEU A 188 41.86 -0.24 -0.84
N LEU A 189 40.97 -0.22 -1.84
CA LEU A 189 41.29 -0.60 -3.21
C LEU A 189 42.15 0.46 -3.91
N ARG A 190 41.86 1.75 -3.71
CA ARG A 190 42.51 2.85 -4.44
C ARG A 190 43.78 3.38 -3.80
N ASN A 191 43.99 3.18 -2.49
CA ASN A 191 45.12 3.79 -1.77
C ASN A 191 45.98 2.72 -1.04
N PRO A 192 47.16 2.37 -1.57
CA PRO A 192 48.02 1.35 -0.97
C PRO A 192 48.58 1.76 0.41
N PHE A 193 48.81 3.05 0.65
CA PHE A 193 49.23 3.56 1.96
C PHE A 193 48.13 3.43 3.01
N TYR A 194 46.87 3.68 2.62
CA TYR A 194 45.71 3.46 3.49
C TYR A 194 45.58 1.98 3.88
N ARG A 195 45.80 1.07 2.91
CA ARG A 195 45.82 -0.39 3.16
C ARG A 195 46.92 -0.80 4.13
N LEU A 196 48.14 -0.29 3.97
CA LEU A 196 49.25 -0.53 4.90
C LEU A 196 48.92 -0.02 6.32
N LYS A 197 48.37 1.19 6.43
CA LYS A 197 47.94 1.78 7.70
C LYS A 197 46.89 0.93 8.42
N VAL A 198 45.85 0.48 7.70
CA VAL A 198 44.79 -0.38 8.26
C VAL A 198 45.36 -1.73 8.73
N ASN A 199 46.26 -2.34 7.96
CA ASN A 199 46.91 -3.59 8.35
C ASN A 199 47.78 -3.44 9.59
N PHE A 200 48.53 -2.33 9.71
CA PHE A 200 49.31 -2.01 10.89
C PHE A 200 48.40 -1.83 12.12
N GLN A 201 47.32 -1.05 12.00
CA GLN A 201 46.34 -0.84 13.07
C GLN A 201 45.69 -2.13 13.55
N LYS A 202 45.39 -3.07 12.64
CA LYS A 202 44.89 -4.41 12.99
C LYS A 202 45.91 -5.22 13.78
N ARG A 203 47.19 -5.20 13.38
CA ARG A 203 48.26 -5.95 14.07
C ARG A 203 48.51 -5.46 15.50
N ILE A 204 48.40 -4.17 15.74
CA ILE A 204 48.61 -3.56 17.06
C ILE A 204 47.33 -3.50 17.91
N GLY A 205 46.23 -4.11 17.47
CA GLY A 205 44.99 -4.19 18.23
C GLY A 205 44.19 -2.88 18.37
N ILE A 206 44.51 -1.85 17.57
CA ILE A 206 43.85 -0.53 17.63
C ILE A 206 42.65 -0.45 16.68
N TYR A 207 42.44 -1.46 15.83
CA TYR A 207 41.29 -1.47 14.92
C TYR A 207 39.97 -1.61 15.70
N GLN A 208 39.17 -0.56 15.66
CA GLN A 208 37.97 -0.36 16.47
C GLN A 208 36.91 -1.45 16.24
N GLN A 209 36.12 -1.74 17.28
CA GLN A 209 34.98 -2.64 17.19
C GLN A 209 34.01 -2.18 16.09
N VAL A 210 33.85 -3.05 15.10
CA VAL A 210 32.91 -2.92 13.97
C VAL A 210 31.49 -2.80 14.51
N SER A 211 30.73 -1.79 14.06
CA SER A 211 29.34 -1.58 14.49
C SER A 211 28.50 -2.84 14.19
N PRO A 212 27.40 -3.13 14.91
CA PRO A 212 26.53 -4.26 14.59
C PRO A 212 26.03 -4.24 13.14
N TYR A 213 25.76 -3.05 12.59
CA TYR A 213 25.38 -2.87 11.19
C TYR A 213 26.55 -3.10 10.24
N GLU A 214 27.74 -2.57 10.54
CA GLU A 214 28.92 -2.78 9.72
C GLU A 214 29.28 -4.28 9.63
N LYS A 215 29.17 -5.03 10.75
CA LYS A 215 29.33 -6.51 10.74
C LYS A 215 28.33 -7.17 9.81
N LYS A 216 27.06 -6.73 9.87
CA LYS A 216 25.99 -7.28 9.05
C LYS A 216 26.19 -6.98 7.57
N VAL A 217 26.52 -5.74 7.22
CA VAL A 217 26.84 -5.32 5.85
C VAL A 217 28.02 -6.13 5.28
N ILE A 218 29.10 -6.27 6.05
CA ILE A 218 30.26 -7.09 5.64
C ILE A 218 29.84 -8.55 5.43
N GLY A 219 28.99 -9.10 6.30
CA GLY A 219 28.42 -10.44 6.16
C GLY A 219 27.65 -10.60 4.85
N LEU A 220 26.71 -9.70 4.56
CA LEU A 220 25.92 -9.71 3.34
C LEU A 220 26.78 -9.60 2.09
N LYS A 221 27.77 -8.69 2.07
CA LYS A 221 28.69 -8.56 0.93
C LYS A 221 29.51 -9.82 0.69
N LYS A 222 29.93 -10.53 1.74
CA LYS A 222 30.59 -11.84 1.61
C LYS A 222 29.66 -12.91 1.03
N SER A 223 28.37 -12.83 1.34
CA SER A 223 27.33 -13.70 0.78
C SER A 223 26.92 -13.32 -0.67
N GLY A 224 27.52 -12.28 -1.25
CA GLY A 224 27.26 -11.86 -2.63
C GLY A 224 26.24 -10.73 -2.79
N TRP A 225 25.83 -10.08 -1.70
CA TRP A 225 24.96 -8.91 -1.79
C TRP A 225 25.70 -7.71 -2.38
N ASN A 226 25.13 -7.15 -3.45
CA ASN A 226 25.56 -5.90 -4.06
C ASN A 226 24.32 -5.02 -4.26
N CYS A 227 24.30 -3.88 -3.58
CA CYS A 227 23.34 -2.79 -3.82
C CYS A 227 23.62 -2.13 -5.17
#